data_AF-N9RYU6-F1
#
_entry.id   AF-N9RYU6-F1
#
_cell.length_a   1.000
_cell.length_b   1.000
_cell.length_c   1.000
_cell.angle_alpha   90.00
_cell.angle_beta   90.00
_cell.angle_gamma   90.00
#
_symmetry.space_group_name_H-M   'P 1'
#
loop_
_entity.id
_entity.type
_entity.pdbx_description
1 polymer ?
#
loop_
_entity_poly.entity_id
_entity_poly.type
_entity_poly.pdbx_seq_one_letter_code
_entity_poly.pdbx_strand_id
1 'polypeptide(L)'
;MNSLSDLIIVFFKVLTVNYSLYLGRIKTHYPSNALLAKIIENDKKISELSFKINKIMSIASNSVNEEDIIQLNIINKLLDRMDCEKRIENIPFENKVDIKKYPLYFCCIEALDYALDTVEYNNSYHDEDSNIVSSQIKIIVCNILNKKSLFQKYTNVLKDDIDFIYEVRDNGGEDQEDFQYEALLIFLLIKIYILNYLNISLNYSYERKVAHYTNIDVAMMLIEKNTKLRLVSPEFMNDPSEGNMLFKFMNISPESSDDLGKEQLNFFSCFTFNHNSLNQFRLYGRKELIECSGVSLTINNKFFQENDSFNLYRCIYIEPKTGYLEVAKRSKWSFFQEYADTKSIDDIERLYWRYSKSITLRNKLLSHGVLLMKSLANIYDNSKNKIFLKILDHILTSLKFLFKHFSFKEEEECRLMTIGTLSSPSVTYDKKLNSTYIEYSKDVSDYLDNIYLGVASKDLLTAIKISALGKCSNLPKIKVSDNPYRVYKTIDKLS
;
A
#
# COMPACT_ATOMS: atom_id res chain seq x y z
N MET A 1 -30.42 -36.55 -0.84
CA MET A 1 -29.30 -37.35 -1.40
C MET A 1 -28.27 -36.37 -1.95
N ASN A 2 -26.99 -36.69 -1.78
CA ASN A 2 -25.78 -35.84 -1.87
C ASN A 2 -25.38 -35.27 -0.51
N SER A 3 -25.07 -36.19 0.40
CA SER A 3 -24.47 -35.89 1.70
C SER A 3 -23.06 -35.33 1.51
N LEU A 4 -22.67 -34.45 2.43
CA LEU A 4 -21.32 -33.88 2.61
C LEU A 4 -20.21 -34.95 2.54
N SER A 5 -20.53 -36.22 2.85
CA SER A 5 -19.67 -37.40 2.69
C SER A 5 -19.18 -37.61 1.25
N ASP A 6 -20.02 -37.37 0.24
CA ASP A 6 -19.68 -37.66 -1.16
C ASP A 6 -18.74 -36.58 -1.73
N LEU A 7 -18.90 -35.33 -1.27
CA LEU A 7 -17.96 -34.24 -1.59
C LEU A 7 -16.60 -34.45 -0.91
N ILE A 8 -16.59 -34.96 0.33
CA ILE A 8 -15.36 -35.30 1.07
C ILE A 8 -14.63 -36.47 0.40
N ILE A 9 -15.33 -37.49 -0.11
CA ILE A 9 -14.72 -38.61 -0.84
C ILE A 9 -14.10 -38.17 -2.17
N VAL A 10 -14.75 -37.25 -2.91
CA VAL A 10 -14.19 -36.65 -4.13
C VAL A 10 -12.97 -35.78 -3.81
N PHE A 11 -13.01 -35.01 -2.72
CA PHE A 11 -11.89 -34.19 -2.23
C PHE A 11 -10.68 -35.05 -1.82
N PHE A 12 -10.90 -36.16 -1.12
CA PHE A 12 -9.85 -37.10 -0.72
C PHE A 12 -9.28 -37.93 -1.90
N LYS A 13 -10.09 -38.29 -2.91
CA LYS A 13 -9.60 -38.96 -4.13
C LYS A 13 -8.69 -38.07 -4.97
N VAL A 14 -8.97 -36.77 -5.04
CA VAL A 14 -8.11 -35.79 -5.74
C VAL A 14 -6.78 -35.58 -4.99
N LEU A 15 -6.80 -35.58 -3.66
CA LEU A 15 -5.60 -35.54 -2.82
C LEU A 15 -4.73 -36.80 -2.97
N THR A 16 -5.33 -38.00 -2.99
CA THR A 16 -4.58 -39.26 -3.15
C THR A 16 -3.98 -39.42 -4.55
N VAL A 17 -4.69 -39.00 -5.61
CA VAL A 17 -4.17 -39.08 -6.99
C VAL A 17 -3.01 -38.10 -7.21
N ASN A 18 -3.08 -36.87 -6.68
CA ASN A 18 -1.99 -35.91 -6.76
C ASN A 18 -0.77 -36.31 -5.90
N TYR A 19 -0.99 -36.90 -4.73
CA TYR A 19 0.07 -37.44 -3.88
C TYR A 19 0.75 -38.67 -4.51
N SER A 20 0.01 -39.52 -5.21
CA SER A 20 0.53 -40.69 -5.94
C SER A 20 1.38 -40.28 -7.15
N LEU A 21 0.96 -39.24 -7.88
CA LEU A 21 1.73 -38.66 -8.99
C LEU A 21 3.00 -37.95 -8.50
N TYR A 22 2.94 -37.29 -7.35
CA TYR A 22 4.08 -36.66 -6.69
C TYR A 22 5.11 -37.71 -6.20
N LEU A 23 4.65 -38.81 -5.59
CA LEU A 23 5.51 -39.93 -5.19
C LEU A 23 6.11 -40.69 -6.39
N GLY A 24 5.38 -40.81 -7.50
CA GLY A 24 5.90 -41.40 -8.75
C GLY A 24 7.04 -40.57 -9.37
N ARG A 25 6.97 -39.24 -9.25
CA ARG A 25 8.04 -38.32 -9.70
C ARG A 25 9.26 -38.32 -8.77
N ILE A 26 9.06 -38.51 -7.47
CA ILE A 26 10.17 -38.60 -6.51
C ILE A 26 10.91 -39.93 -6.63
N LYS A 27 10.19 -41.06 -6.81
CA LYS A 27 10.80 -42.39 -7.05
C LYS A 27 11.63 -42.48 -8.32
N THR A 28 11.29 -41.67 -9.34
CA THR A 28 12.01 -41.65 -10.62
C THR A 28 13.23 -40.73 -10.62
N HIS A 29 13.38 -39.82 -9.65
CA HIS A 29 14.49 -38.85 -9.61
C HIS A 29 15.46 -39.03 -8.44
N TYR A 30 15.09 -39.77 -7.39
CA TYR A 30 15.95 -39.95 -6.21
C TYR A 30 15.90 -41.41 -5.67
N PRO A 31 16.80 -42.31 -6.12
CA PRO A 31 16.75 -43.74 -5.79
C PRO A 31 17.43 -44.13 -4.46
N SER A 32 17.88 -43.18 -3.64
CA SER A 32 18.63 -43.51 -2.42
C SER A 32 17.71 -43.88 -1.23
N ASN A 33 17.90 -45.09 -0.69
CA ASN A 33 17.10 -45.69 0.40
C ASN A 33 17.03 -44.88 1.72
N ALA A 34 17.95 -43.94 1.96
CA ALA A 34 17.97 -43.12 3.18
C ALA A 34 16.82 -42.08 3.24
N LEU A 35 16.38 -41.57 2.07
CA LEU A 35 15.28 -40.62 2.00
C LEU A 35 13.92 -41.33 2.19
N LEU A 36 13.81 -42.57 1.70
CA LEU A 36 12.61 -43.40 1.83
C LEU A 36 12.30 -43.76 3.30
N ALA A 37 13.35 -44.02 4.10
CA ALA A 37 13.21 -44.32 5.53
C ALA A 37 12.69 -43.11 6.34
N LYS A 38 13.19 -41.89 6.04
CA LYS A 38 12.69 -40.63 6.65
C LYS A 38 11.25 -40.30 6.24
N ILE A 39 10.85 -40.69 5.03
CA ILE A 39 9.47 -40.51 4.56
C ILE A 39 8.50 -41.45 5.31
N ILE A 40 8.91 -42.70 5.56
CA ILE A 40 8.11 -43.67 6.33
C ILE A 40 7.98 -43.26 7.82
N GLU A 41 9.00 -42.63 8.38
CA GLU A 41 8.96 -42.08 9.74
C GLU A 41 8.01 -40.88 9.88
N ASN A 42 7.95 -40.02 8.85
CA ASN A 42 6.98 -38.93 8.77
C ASN A 42 5.54 -39.43 8.55
N ASP A 43 5.34 -40.59 7.90
CA ASP A 43 4.03 -41.24 7.73
C ASP A 43 3.41 -41.66 9.08
N LYS A 44 4.23 -42.13 10.03
CA LYS A 44 3.80 -42.44 11.40
C LYS A 44 3.38 -41.18 12.16
N LYS A 45 4.15 -40.09 12.06
CA LYS A 45 3.82 -38.80 12.68
C LYS A 45 2.56 -38.18 12.11
N ILE A 46 2.33 -38.30 10.80
CA ILE A 46 1.11 -37.81 10.14
C ILE A 46 -0.11 -38.64 10.54
N SER A 47 0.03 -39.95 10.73
CA SER A 47 -1.04 -40.82 11.25
C SER A 47 -1.40 -40.49 12.71
N GLU A 48 -0.40 -40.18 13.54
CA GLU A 48 -0.59 -39.70 14.92
C GLU A 48 -1.25 -38.32 14.98
N LEU A 49 -0.86 -37.42 14.07
CA LEU A 49 -1.46 -36.09 13.93
C LEU A 49 -2.93 -36.19 13.47
N SER A 50 -3.22 -37.09 12.52
CA SER A 50 -4.57 -37.38 12.04
C SER A 50 -5.46 -37.93 13.16
N PHE A 51 -4.93 -38.80 14.02
CA PHE A 51 -5.66 -39.31 15.19
C PHE A 51 -5.94 -38.21 16.23
N LYS A 52 -4.97 -37.32 16.50
CA LYS A 52 -5.15 -36.15 17.38
C LYS A 52 -6.15 -35.14 16.80
N ILE A 53 -6.10 -34.90 15.49
CA ILE A 53 -7.04 -34.03 14.77
C ILE A 53 -8.45 -34.61 14.82
N ASN A 54 -8.63 -35.93 14.62
CA ASN A 54 -9.94 -36.58 14.76
C ASN A 54 -10.51 -36.48 16.18
N LYS A 55 -9.64 -36.51 17.21
CA LYS A 55 -10.04 -36.32 18.60
C LYS A 55 -10.44 -34.86 18.88
N ILE A 56 -9.70 -33.88 18.35
CA ILE A 56 -10.04 -32.44 18.42
C ILE A 56 -11.35 -32.15 17.68
N MET A 57 -11.57 -32.76 16.51
CA MET A 57 -12.79 -32.65 15.72
C MET A 57 -14.02 -33.25 16.41
N SER A 58 -13.85 -34.30 17.23
CA SER A 58 -14.95 -34.84 18.05
C SER A 58 -15.34 -33.96 19.23
N ILE A 59 -14.45 -33.06 19.66
CA ILE A 59 -14.66 -32.09 20.74
C ILE A 59 -15.23 -30.78 20.18
N ALA A 60 -14.80 -30.38 18.98
CA ALA A 60 -15.24 -29.16 18.29
C ALA A 60 -16.63 -29.25 17.62
N SER A 61 -17.26 -30.43 17.59
CA SER A 61 -18.56 -30.65 16.94
C SER A 61 -19.75 -29.96 17.62
N ASN A 62 -19.56 -29.29 18.76
CA ASN A 62 -20.66 -28.67 19.51
C ASN A 62 -20.68 -27.13 19.55
N SER A 63 -19.73 -26.40 18.93
CA SER A 63 -19.84 -24.93 18.84
C SER A 63 -18.77 -24.33 17.92
N VAL A 64 -19.05 -24.17 16.63
CA VAL A 64 -18.18 -23.40 15.73
C VAL A 64 -19.05 -22.63 14.72
N ASN A 65 -18.87 -21.31 14.66
CA ASN A 65 -19.64 -20.40 13.81
C ASN A 65 -18.95 -20.22 12.44
N GLU A 66 -19.65 -19.72 11.42
CA GLU A 66 -19.12 -19.61 10.03
C GLU A 66 -17.83 -18.78 9.89
N GLU A 67 -17.53 -17.87 10.82
CA GLU A 67 -16.29 -17.08 10.83
C GLU A 67 -15.04 -17.92 11.17
N ASP A 68 -15.16 -18.90 12.07
CA ASP A 68 -14.06 -19.78 12.45
C ASP A 68 -13.72 -20.76 11.31
N ILE A 69 -14.73 -21.15 10.52
CA ILE A 69 -14.56 -22.00 9.33
C ILE A 69 -13.81 -21.24 8.22
N ILE A 70 -13.97 -19.92 8.13
CA ILE A 70 -13.21 -19.07 7.20
C ILE A 70 -11.76 -18.91 7.70
N GLN A 71 -11.54 -18.73 9.01
CA GLN A 71 -10.19 -18.70 9.59
C GLN A 71 -9.46 -20.03 9.43
N LEU A 72 -10.12 -21.17 9.64
CA LEU A 72 -9.56 -22.52 9.42
C LEU A 72 -9.23 -22.79 7.95
N ASN A 73 -10.02 -22.28 7.00
CA ASN A 73 -9.70 -22.38 5.57
C ASN A 73 -8.50 -21.51 5.16
N ILE A 74 -8.24 -20.42 5.89
CA ILE A 74 -7.03 -19.61 5.72
C ILE A 74 -5.83 -20.33 6.34
N ILE A 75 -5.98 -20.92 7.52
CA ILE A 75 -4.94 -21.73 8.19
C ILE A 75 -4.57 -22.96 7.35
N ASN A 76 -5.52 -23.66 6.74
CA ASN A 76 -5.22 -24.78 5.84
C ASN A 76 -4.48 -24.34 4.56
N LYS A 77 -4.76 -23.13 4.03
CA LYS A 77 -3.95 -22.52 2.96
C LYS A 77 -2.57 -22.05 3.43
N LEU A 78 -2.40 -21.78 4.72
CA LEU A 78 -1.11 -21.49 5.36
C LEU A 78 -0.31 -22.77 5.64
N LEU A 79 -0.95 -23.92 5.83
CA LEU A 79 -0.27 -25.21 5.97
C LEU A 79 0.19 -25.76 4.61
N ASP A 80 -0.52 -25.49 3.51
CA ASP A 80 0.01 -25.66 2.14
C ASP A 80 1.27 -24.78 1.89
N ARG A 81 1.54 -23.78 2.74
CA ARG A 81 2.78 -22.98 2.77
C ARG A 81 3.86 -23.55 3.69
N MET A 82 3.75 -24.76 4.25
CA MET A 82 4.91 -25.49 4.79
C MET A 82 5.98 -25.79 3.71
N ASP A 83 5.67 -25.50 2.45
CA ASP A 83 6.60 -25.35 1.33
C ASP A 83 7.51 -24.09 1.45
N CYS A 84 7.22 -23.16 2.36
CA CYS A 84 8.03 -21.96 2.63
C CYS A 84 9.32 -22.29 3.39
N GLU A 85 9.28 -23.19 4.38
CA GLU A 85 10.49 -23.68 5.07
C GLU A 85 11.44 -24.36 4.08
N LYS A 86 10.92 -25.21 3.19
CA LYS A 86 11.72 -25.82 2.10
C LYS A 86 12.26 -24.81 1.08
N ARG A 87 11.56 -23.70 0.81
CA ARG A 87 12.06 -22.63 -0.07
C ARG A 87 13.12 -21.76 0.62
N ILE A 88 13.01 -21.61 1.95
CA ILE A 88 14.01 -20.95 2.81
C ILE A 88 15.30 -21.79 2.85
N GLU A 89 15.19 -23.11 3.01
CA GLU A 89 16.32 -24.06 3.01
C GLU A 89 17.08 -24.15 1.66
N ASN A 90 16.43 -23.84 0.53
CA ASN A 90 17.04 -23.92 -0.81
C ASN A 90 17.77 -22.63 -1.25
N ILE A 91 17.86 -21.61 -0.39
CA ILE A 91 18.65 -20.40 -0.64
C ILE A 91 20.06 -20.66 -0.05
N PRO A 92 21.14 -20.52 -0.83
CA PRO A 92 22.47 -20.95 -0.40
C PRO A 92 22.92 -20.18 0.85
N PHE A 93 22.82 -20.86 2.00
CA PHE A 93 23.23 -20.41 3.33
C PHE A 93 24.66 -20.89 3.59
N GLU A 94 25.63 -20.39 2.84
CA GLU A 94 27.04 -20.64 3.15
C GLU A 94 27.80 -19.32 3.32
N ASN A 95 28.16 -19.07 4.58
CA ASN A 95 29.11 -18.09 5.13
C ASN A 95 28.73 -16.60 5.08
N LYS A 96 28.64 -16.01 6.29
CA LYS A 96 28.44 -14.58 6.61
C LYS A 96 27.52 -13.88 5.61
N VAL A 97 26.21 -14.00 5.84
CA VAL A 97 25.20 -13.21 5.13
C VAL A 97 25.58 -11.74 5.28
N ASP A 98 26.05 -11.13 4.20
CA ASP A 98 26.15 -9.68 4.12
C ASP A 98 24.72 -9.16 4.17
N ILE A 99 24.27 -8.76 5.36
CA ILE A 99 22.90 -8.28 5.63
C ILE A 99 22.54 -7.17 4.64
N LYS A 100 23.52 -6.40 4.15
CA LYS A 100 23.35 -5.36 3.12
C LYS A 100 22.87 -5.91 1.77
N LYS A 101 23.04 -7.20 1.51
CA LYS A 101 22.72 -7.85 0.23
C LYS A 101 21.29 -8.41 0.18
N TYR A 102 20.70 -8.77 1.32
CA TYR A 102 19.36 -9.37 1.39
C TYR A 102 18.49 -8.88 2.57
N PRO A 103 18.34 -7.56 2.77
CA PRO A 103 17.67 -6.98 3.93
C PRO A 103 16.25 -7.51 4.17
N LEU A 104 15.41 -7.53 3.13
CA LEU A 104 14.00 -7.97 3.24
C LEU A 104 13.87 -9.46 3.63
N TYR A 105 14.80 -10.30 3.20
CA TYR A 105 14.77 -11.72 3.53
C TYR A 105 14.99 -11.92 5.02
N PHE A 106 15.99 -11.25 5.57
CA PHE A 106 16.31 -11.29 6.99
C PHE A 106 15.12 -10.84 7.84
N CYS A 107 14.49 -9.71 7.50
CA CYS A 107 13.28 -9.25 8.20
C CYS A 107 12.17 -10.31 8.20
N CYS A 108 11.98 -11.04 7.10
CA CYS A 108 11.00 -12.11 7.02
C CYS A 108 11.33 -13.31 7.91
N ILE A 109 12.62 -13.64 8.09
CA ILE A 109 13.05 -14.72 9.00
C ILE A 109 12.78 -14.31 10.45
N GLU A 110 13.28 -13.16 10.90
CA GLU A 110 13.09 -12.73 12.29
C GLU A 110 11.62 -12.54 12.66
N ALA A 111 10.80 -12.04 11.73
CA ALA A 111 9.36 -11.94 11.95
C ALA A 111 8.66 -13.30 12.07
N LEU A 112 9.16 -14.34 11.40
CA LEU A 112 8.64 -15.71 11.54
C LEU A 112 9.06 -16.32 12.87
N ASP A 113 10.33 -16.17 13.24
CA ASP A 113 10.87 -16.66 14.52
C ASP A 113 10.08 -16.04 15.68
N TYR A 114 9.91 -14.71 15.67
CA TYR A 114 9.07 -14.00 16.65
C TYR A 114 7.63 -14.54 16.70
N ALA A 115 7.01 -14.79 15.54
CA ALA A 115 5.65 -15.32 15.49
C ALA A 115 5.57 -16.76 16.03
N LEU A 116 6.62 -17.56 15.91
CA LEU A 116 6.71 -18.90 16.49
C LEU A 116 6.88 -18.81 18.01
N ASP A 117 7.82 -18.00 18.49
CA ASP A 117 8.09 -17.80 19.91
C ASP A 117 6.85 -17.30 20.65
N THR A 118 6.12 -16.35 20.06
CA THR A 118 4.85 -15.85 20.60
C THR A 118 3.82 -16.96 20.75
N VAL A 119 3.75 -17.91 19.81
CA VAL A 119 2.80 -19.04 19.91
C VAL A 119 3.25 -20.05 20.96
N GLU A 120 4.54 -20.33 21.05
CA GLU A 120 5.09 -21.25 22.05
C GLU A 120 4.88 -20.72 23.47
N TYR A 121 5.16 -19.44 23.69
CA TYR A 121 4.91 -18.76 24.97
C TYR A 121 3.42 -18.80 25.35
N ASN A 122 2.50 -18.52 24.42
CA ASN A 122 1.06 -18.46 24.73
C ASN A 122 0.36 -19.81 24.78
N ASN A 123 0.93 -20.88 24.21
CA ASN A 123 0.47 -22.24 24.49
C ASN A 123 0.65 -22.61 25.97
N SER A 124 1.48 -21.87 26.72
CA SER A 124 1.62 -22.02 28.18
C SER A 124 0.70 -21.09 29.00
N TYR A 125 0.18 -20.01 28.42
CA TYR A 125 -0.73 -19.04 29.04
C TYR A 125 -1.80 -18.62 28.02
N HIS A 126 -3.04 -19.13 28.15
CA HIS A 126 -4.14 -18.99 27.19
C HIS A 126 -4.54 -17.52 26.84
N ASP A 127 -3.75 -16.84 26.02
CA ASP A 127 -4.02 -15.48 25.51
C ASP A 127 -4.45 -15.53 24.02
N GLU A 128 -5.68 -15.14 23.73
CA GLU A 128 -6.28 -15.17 22.38
C GLU A 128 -5.72 -14.05 21.47
N ASP A 129 -5.41 -12.87 22.02
CA ASP A 129 -5.00 -11.71 21.23
C ASP A 129 -3.61 -11.92 20.60
N SER A 130 -2.68 -12.51 21.36
CA SER A 130 -1.33 -12.79 20.90
C SER A 130 -1.29 -13.89 19.81
N ASN A 131 -2.18 -14.87 19.87
CA ASN A 131 -2.33 -15.90 18.83
C ASN A 131 -2.84 -15.33 17.50
N ILE A 132 -3.74 -14.34 17.57
CA ILE A 132 -4.23 -13.62 16.40
C ILE A 132 -3.09 -12.82 15.75
N VAL A 133 -2.29 -12.10 16.55
CA VAL A 133 -1.13 -11.33 16.07
C VAL A 133 -0.12 -12.24 15.36
N SER A 134 0.28 -13.36 15.96
CA SER A 134 1.21 -14.31 15.33
C SER A 134 0.67 -14.85 13.99
N SER A 135 -0.60 -15.24 13.95
CA SER A 135 -1.24 -15.77 12.74
C SER A 135 -1.24 -14.73 11.60
N GLN A 136 -1.50 -13.46 11.93
CA GLN A 136 -1.47 -12.37 10.97
C GLN A 136 -0.05 -12.05 10.46
N ILE A 137 0.96 -12.09 11.32
CA ILE A 137 2.37 -11.93 10.94
C ILE A 137 2.76 -13.01 9.92
N LYS A 138 2.46 -14.29 10.22
CA LYS A 138 2.71 -15.41 9.30
C LYS A 138 2.08 -15.17 7.93
N ILE A 139 0.81 -14.74 7.88
CA ILE A 139 0.11 -14.43 6.61
C ILE A 139 0.87 -13.38 5.80
N ILE A 140 1.29 -12.28 6.44
CA ILE A 140 2.02 -11.19 5.79
C ILE A 140 3.36 -11.67 5.25
N VAL A 141 4.17 -12.34 6.08
CA VAL A 141 5.48 -12.85 5.68
C VAL A 141 5.36 -13.73 4.45
N CYS A 142 4.50 -14.76 4.48
CA CYS A 142 4.41 -15.59 3.28
C CYS A 142 3.65 -14.94 2.11
N ASN A 143 2.92 -13.83 2.28
CA ASN A 143 2.50 -13.02 1.13
C ASN A 143 3.69 -12.30 0.46
N ILE A 144 4.66 -11.87 1.25
CA ILE A 144 5.89 -11.22 0.77
C ILE A 144 6.79 -12.24 0.07
N LEU A 145 7.11 -13.34 0.76
CA LEU A 145 8.02 -14.39 0.24
C LEU A 145 7.49 -15.06 -1.04
N ASN A 146 6.17 -15.22 -1.19
CA ASN A 146 5.58 -15.83 -2.40
C ASN A 146 5.58 -14.89 -3.62
N LYS A 147 5.92 -13.60 -3.47
CA LYS A 147 5.91 -12.63 -4.57
C LYS A 147 7.32 -12.15 -4.87
N LYS A 148 8.00 -12.86 -5.78
CA LYS A 148 9.34 -12.49 -6.27
C LYS A 148 9.45 -11.01 -6.71
N SER A 149 8.42 -10.49 -7.39
CA SER A 149 8.37 -9.09 -7.82
C SER A 149 8.27 -8.10 -6.65
N LEU A 150 7.59 -8.47 -5.57
CA LEU A 150 7.52 -7.67 -4.35
C LEU A 150 8.88 -7.61 -3.67
N PHE A 151 9.53 -8.77 -3.57
CA PHE A 151 10.85 -8.89 -2.98
C PHE A 151 11.85 -8.00 -3.71
N GLN A 152 11.92 -8.12 -5.05
CA GLN A 152 12.79 -7.28 -5.88
C GLN A 152 12.46 -5.79 -5.77
N LYS A 153 11.17 -5.42 -5.77
CA LYS A 153 10.73 -4.03 -5.74
C LYS A 153 11.12 -3.30 -4.46
N TYR A 154 11.00 -3.95 -3.30
CA TYR A 154 11.17 -3.26 -2.03
C TYR A 154 12.54 -3.50 -1.37
N THR A 155 13.38 -4.42 -1.86
CA THR A 155 14.72 -4.65 -1.27
C THR A 155 15.55 -3.36 -1.17
N ASN A 156 15.56 -2.52 -2.21
CA ASN A 156 16.31 -1.26 -2.20
C ASN A 156 15.66 -0.17 -1.35
N VAL A 157 14.32 -0.14 -1.30
CA VAL A 157 13.53 0.84 -0.53
C VAL A 157 13.74 0.66 0.97
N LEU A 158 14.03 -0.56 1.40
CA LEU A 158 14.15 -0.93 2.81
C LEU A 158 15.56 -0.80 3.35
N LYS A 159 16.54 -0.64 2.46
CA LYS A 159 17.93 -0.58 2.87
C LYS A 159 18.14 0.55 3.86
N ASP A 160 17.62 1.74 3.56
CA ASP A 160 17.77 2.91 4.43
C ASP A 160 17.06 2.71 5.78
N ASP A 161 15.82 2.17 5.78
CA ASP A 161 15.09 1.88 7.02
C ASP A 161 15.86 0.88 7.91
N ILE A 162 16.45 -0.15 7.30
CA ILE A 162 17.16 -1.23 8.00
C ILE A 162 18.54 -0.77 8.46
N ASP A 163 19.27 -0.06 7.61
CA ASP A 163 20.54 0.57 7.97
C ASP A 163 20.32 1.53 9.16
N PHE A 164 19.21 2.27 9.19
CA PHE A 164 18.85 3.12 10.33
C PHE A 164 18.51 2.34 11.59
N ILE A 165 17.74 1.24 11.51
CA ILE A 165 17.46 0.37 12.66
C ILE A 165 18.77 -0.16 13.26
N TYR A 166 19.70 -0.63 12.43
CA TYR A 166 20.98 -1.16 12.88
C TYR A 166 21.94 -0.09 13.37
N GLU A 167 21.98 1.07 12.74
CA GLU A 167 22.78 2.20 13.22
C GLU A 167 22.37 2.59 14.64
N VAL A 168 21.07 2.63 14.91
CA VAL A 168 20.58 2.94 16.25
C VAL A 168 20.87 1.81 17.24
N ARG A 169 20.79 0.54 16.80
CA ARG A 169 21.16 -0.64 17.62
C ARG A 169 22.64 -0.64 17.99
N ASP A 170 23.51 -0.50 17.02
CA ASP A 170 24.95 -0.68 17.18
C ASP A 170 25.59 0.52 17.92
N ASN A 171 24.95 1.70 17.89
CA ASN A 171 25.34 2.87 18.67
C ASN A 171 24.67 2.93 20.06
N GLY A 172 23.86 1.93 20.41
CA GLY A 172 23.24 1.80 21.72
C GLY A 172 24.20 1.39 22.83
N GLY A 173 24.03 1.94 24.04
CA GLY A 173 24.74 1.47 25.24
C GLY A 173 24.14 0.19 25.83
N GLU A 174 24.75 -0.34 26.90
CA GLU A 174 24.33 -1.58 27.60
C GLU A 174 22.87 -1.58 28.08
N ASP A 175 22.21 -0.41 28.21
CA ASP A 175 20.78 -0.28 28.58
C ASP A 175 19.79 -0.62 27.43
N GLN A 176 20.26 -1.12 26.28
CA GLN A 176 19.44 -1.47 25.11
C GLN A 176 19.23 -2.99 24.89
N GLU A 177 19.65 -3.86 25.81
CA GLU A 177 19.48 -5.33 25.68
C GLU A 177 18.00 -5.80 25.63
N ASP A 178 17.05 -4.98 26.10
CA ASP A 178 15.59 -5.25 26.03
C ASP A 178 14.89 -4.54 24.85
N PHE A 179 15.64 -3.99 23.88
CA PHE A 179 15.06 -3.24 22.78
C PHE A 179 14.43 -4.17 21.73
N GLN A 180 13.13 -4.00 21.50
CA GLN A 180 12.30 -4.88 20.67
C GLN A 180 12.50 -4.62 19.17
N TYR A 181 13.68 -4.93 18.65
CA TYR A 181 14.03 -4.75 17.23
C TYR A 181 13.14 -5.59 16.31
N GLU A 182 12.73 -6.79 16.74
CA GLU A 182 11.84 -7.69 16.00
C GLU A 182 10.49 -7.01 15.72
N ALA A 183 9.98 -6.23 16.68
CA ALA A 183 8.76 -5.47 16.51
C ALA A 183 8.87 -4.43 15.39
N LEU A 184 9.99 -3.68 15.35
CA LEU A 184 10.27 -2.68 14.32
C LEU A 184 10.39 -3.32 12.94
N LEU A 185 10.99 -4.51 12.84
CA LEU A 185 11.07 -5.26 11.59
C LEU A 185 9.71 -5.78 11.15
N ILE A 186 8.83 -6.16 12.08
CA ILE A 186 7.44 -6.49 11.75
C ILE A 186 6.70 -5.24 11.24
N PHE A 187 6.85 -4.07 11.87
CA PHE A 187 6.30 -2.81 11.35
C PHE A 187 6.78 -2.53 9.93
N LEU A 188 8.05 -2.77 9.66
CA LEU A 188 8.64 -2.64 8.33
C LEU A 188 8.00 -3.59 7.31
N LEU A 189 7.76 -4.86 7.67
CA LEU A 189 7.04 -5.81 6.82
C LEU A 189 5.60 -5.39 6.55
N ILE A 190 4.90 -4.88 7.57
CA ILE A 190 3.53 -4.40 7.40
C ILE A 190 3.50 -3.13 6.53
N LYS A 191 4.49 -2.24 6.66
CA LYS A 191 4.66 -1.08 5.78
C LYS A 191 4.74 -1.51 4.32
N ILE A 192 5.60 -2.48 3.99
CA ILE A 192 5.74 -3.01 2.62
C ILE A 192 4.42 -3.60 2.13
N TYR A 193 3.79 -4.41 2.99
CA TYR A 193 2.51 -5.02 2.70
C TYR A 193 1.46 -3.95 2.33
N ILE A 194 1.30 -2.93 3.16
CA ILE A 194 0.38 -1.82 2.93
C ILE A 194 0.75 -1.06 1.65
N LEU A 195 2.00 -0.61 1.49
CA LEU A 195 2.44 0.12 0.30
C LEU A 195 2.17 -0.65 -0.99
N ASN A 196 2.35 -1.97 -0.98
CA ASN A 196 2.02 -2.80 -2.13
C ASN A 196 0.52 -2.79 -2.47
N TYR A 197 -0.36 -2.81 -1.47
CA TYR A 197 -1.79 -2.68 -1.71
C TYR A 197 -2.23 -1.26 -2.02
N LEU A 198 -1.44 -0.24 -1.69
CA LEU A 198 -1.71 1.13 -2.10
C LEU A 198 -1.15 1.45 -3.49
N ASN A 199 -0.12 0.74 -3.92
CA ASN A 199 0.52 0.99 -5.20
C ASN A 199 -0.47 0.85 -6.36
N ILE A 200 -0.50 1.87 -7.21
CA ILE A 200 -1.36 1.91 -8.37
C ILE A 200 -0.56 1.37 -9.56
N SER A 201 -0.77 0.10 -9.88
CA SER A 201 -0.35 -0.43 -11.17
C SER A 201 -1.35 0.02 -12.23
N LEU A 202 -0.98 1.05 -12.99
CA LEU A 202 -1.82 1.63 -14.04
C LEU A 202 -1.92 0.74 -15.32
N ASN A 203 -1.44 -0.51 -15.25
CA ASN A 203 -1.77 -1.58 -16.20
C ASN A 203 -3.15 -2.20 -15.89
N TYR A 204 -3.75 -1.84 -14.76
CA TYR A 204 -5.10 -2.24 -14.40
C TYR A 204 -6.11 -1.46 -15.25
N SER A 205 -7.05 -2.18 -15.87
CA SER A 205 -7.95 -1.63 -16.88
C SER A 205 -8.89 -0.53 -16.36
N TYR A 206 -9.03 -0.32 -15.05
CA TYR A 206 -10.06 0.56 -14.49
C TYR A 206 -9.57 1.98 -14.12
N GLU A 207 -8.29 2.14 -13.80
CA GLU A 207 -7.69 3.39 -13.28
C GLU A 207 -6.50 3.82 -14.15
N ARG A 208 -6.66 3.86 -15.48
CA ARG A 208 -5.54 4.02 -16.43
C ARG A 208 -4.92 5.43 -16.48
N LYS A 209 -5.56 6.41 -15.85
CA LYS A 209 -5.19 7.83 -15.85
C LYS A 209 -5.67 8.50 -14.58
N VAL A 210 -4.99 9.56 -14.18
CA VAL A 210 -5.30 10.37 -12.99
C VAL A 210 -5.26 11.84 -13.36
N ALA A 211 -5.88 12.71 -12.57
CA ALA A 211 -5.94 14.14 -12.84
C ALA A 211 -5.16 14.95 -11.81
N HIS A 212 -4.38 15.91 -12.30
CA HIS A 212 -3.76 16.95 -11.50
C HIS A 212 -4.58 18.24 -11.65
N TYR A 213 -5.21 18.68 -10.57
CA TYR A 213 -5.93 19.96 -10.54
C TYR A 213 -4.95 21.05 -10.12
N THR A 214 -4.82 22.07 -10.96
CA THR A 214 -3.87 23.16 -10.72
C THR A 214 -4.42 24.48 -11.26
N ASN A 215 -3.78 25.58 -10.90
CA ASN A 215 -4.16 26.87 -11.42
C ASN A 215 -3.79 27.01 -12.89
N ILE A 216 -4.48 27.89 -13.59
CA ILE A 216 -4.32 28.06 -15.04
C ILE A 216 -2.89 28.47 -15.43
N ASP A 217 -2.22 29.29 -14.63
CA ASP A 217 -0.88 29.79 -14.95
C ASP A 217 0.17 28.66 -14.89
N VAL A 218 0.09 27.82 -13.84
CA VAL A 218 0.91 26.61 -13.70
C VAL A 218 0.58 25.59 -14.78
N ALA A 219 -0.71 25.41 -15.11
CA ALA A 219 -1.11 24.52 -16.20
C ALA A 219 -0.47 24.93 -17.53
N MET A 220 -0.49 26.23 -17.85
CA MET A 220 0.16 26.77 -19.05
C MET A 220 1.67 26.54 -19.03
N MET A 221 2.34 26.80 -17.90
CA MET A 221 3.78 26.54 -17.75
C MET A 221 4.15 25.07 -17.98
N LEU A 222 3.32 24.14 -17.47
CA LEU A 222 3.50 22.69 -17.66
C LEU A 222 3.25 22.26 -19.11
N ILE A 223 2.24 22.84 -19.78
CA ILE A 223 1.93 22.55 -21.19
C ILE A 223 3.03 23.08 -22.11
N GLU A 224 3.56 24.27 -21.82
CA GLU A 224 4.57 24.94 -22.64
C GLU A 224 6.01 24.42 -22.42
N LYS A 225 6.19 23.50 -21.45
CA LYS A 225 7.48 22.97 -20.99
C LYS A 225 8.39 24.03 -20.37
N ASN A 226 7.81 25.07 -19.78
CA ASN A 226 8.55 26.10 -19.05
C ASN A 226 8.90 25.66 -17.62
N THR A 227 8.23 24.63 -17.09
CA THR A 227 8.52 24.02 -15.80
C THR A 227 8.25 22.52 -15.84
N LYS A 228 8.90 21.77 -14.95
CA LYS A 228 8.57 20.38 -14.64
C LYS A 228 7.49 20.30 -13.57
N LEU A 229 6.88 19.12 -13.44
CA LEU A 229 6.03 18.80 -12.29
C LEU A 229 6.91 18.77 -11.03
N ARG A 230 6.48 19.45 -9.96
CA ARG A 230 7.21 19.51 -8.69
C ARG A 230 6.53 18.63 -7.65
N LEU A 231 7.29 17.76 -7.02
CA LEU A 231 6.90 17.04 -5.81
C LEU A 231 7.35 17.90 -4.62
N VAL A 232 6.41 18.33 -3.79
CA VAL A 232 6.65 19.33 -2.73
C VAL A 232 6.70 18.64 -1.36
N SER A 233 7.47 19.22 -0.44
CA SER A 233 7.49 18.84 0.99
C SER A 233 6.11 19.08 1.66
N PRO A 234 5.76 18.34 2.72
CA PRO A 234 4.45 18.40 3.38
C PRO A 234 4.24 19.62 4.29
N GLU A 235 5.06 20.66 4.21
CA GLU A 235 5.07 21.79 5.16
C GLU A 235 3.77 22.63 5.14
N PHE A 236 3.00 22.57 4.05
CA PHE A 236 1.76 23.34 3.85
C PHE A 236 0.62 22.48 3.30
N MET A 237 0.33 21.36 3.97
CA MET A 237 -0.80 20.50 3.62
C MET A 237 -2.15 21.16 3.95
N ASN A 238 -3.16 20.92 3.10
CA ASN A 238 -4.53 21.40 3.35
C ASN A 238 -5.19 20.73 4.55
N ASP A 239 -4.91 19.44 4.78
CA ASP A 239 -5.34 18.70 5.96
C ASP A 239 -4.18 18.70 6.98
N PRO A 240 -4.27 19.47 8.07
CA PRO A 240 -3.21 19.56 9.08
C PRO A 240 -3.05 18.27 9.90
N SER A 241 -3.98 17.31 9.76
CA SER A 241 -3.88 15.99 10.40
C SER A 241 -3.05 14.99 9.59
N GLU A 242 -2.75 15.29 8.33
CA GLU A 242 -1.93 14.42 7.49
C GLU A 242 -0.54 14.21 8.07
N GLY A 243 -0.04 12.98 7.96
CA GLY A 243 1.19 12.55 8.64
C GLY A 243 0.98 12.13 10.10
N ASN A 244 -0.12 12.51 10.75
CA ASN A 244 -0.41 12.15 12.15
C ASN A 244 -1.58 11.16 12.30
N MET A 245 -2.43 11.02 11.28
CA MET A 245 -3.63 10.17 11.34
C MET A 245 -3.34 8.70 11.70
N LEU A 246 -2.27 8.12 11.16
CA LEU A 246 -1.88 6.74 11.46
C LEU A 246 -1.45 6.59 12.92
N PHE A 247 -0.62 7.51 13.43
CA PHE A 247 -0.21 7.51 14.84
C PHE A 247 -1.39 7.69 15.79
N LYS A 248 -2.27 8.63 15.48
CA LYS A 248 -3.52 8.85 16.22
C LYS A 248 -4.37 7.58 16.28
N PHE A 249 -4.46 6.82 15.18
CA PHE A 249 -5.19 5.55 15.15
C PHE A 249 -4.54 4.48 16.03
N MET A 250 -3.21 4.41 16.03
CA MET A 250 -2.43 3.49 16.86
C MET A 250 -2.29 3.94 18.33
N ASN A 251 -2.90 5.07 18.71
CA ASN A 251 -2.74 5.71 20.02
C ASN A 251 -1.28 6.07 20.38
N ILE A 252 -0.41 6.23 19.40
CA ILE A 252 0.97 6.64 19.60
C ILE A 252 1.06 8.17 19.52
N SER A 253 1.75 8.77 20.48
CA SER A 253 2.14 10.18 20.39
C SER A 253 3.58 10.23 19.88
N PRO A 254 3.84 10.60 18.62
CA PRO A 254 5.19 10.87 18.20
C PRO A 254 5.67 12.09 19.01
N GLU A 255 6.67 11.93 19.87
CA GLU A 255 7.38 13.11 20.39
C GLU A 255 7.91 13.88 19.19
N SER A 256 7.83 15.21 19.24
CA SER A 256 8.36 16.09 18.21
C SER A 256 9.79 15.66 17.89
N SER A 257 9.98 15.08 16.70
CA SER A 257 11.25 14.59 16.17
C SER A 257 12.19 15.75 15.79
N ASP A 258 12.22 16.81 16.60
CA ASP A 258 13.01 18.02 16.40
C ASP A 258 14.49 17.81 16.74
N ASP A 259 14.86 16.70 17.41
CA ASP A 259 16.23 16.44 17.88
C ASP A 259 17.09 15.54 16.96
N LEU A 260 16.54 15.00 15.88
CA LEU A 260 17.36 14.60 14.74
C LEU A 260 16.94 15.47 13.58
N GLY A 261 17.89 16.28 13.10
CA GLY A 261 17.74 17.00 11.84
C GLY A 261 17.12 16.06 10.81
N LYS A 262 15.88 16.36 10.42
CA LYS A 262 15.15 15.61 9.39
C LYS A 262 15.84 15.89 8.07
N GLU A 263 17.00 15.26 7.88
CA GLU A 263 17.67 15.31 6.59
C GLU A 263 16.74 14.69 5.56
N GLN A 264 15.95 13.67 5.89
CA GLN A 264 14.97 13.08 4.97
C GLN A 264 13.57 13.71 5.08
N LEU A 265 13.01 14.07 3.94
CA LEU A 265 11.64 14.55 3.77
C LEU A 265 10.88 13.70 2.75
N ASN A 266 9.56 13.61 2.93
CA ASN A 266 8.68 13.14 1.85
C ASN A 266 8.46 14.25 0.84
N PHE A 267 8.50 13.89 -0.43
CA PHE A 267 8.11 14.77 -1.53
C PHE A 267 6.99 14.10 -2.31
N PHE A 268 5.91 14.83 -2.57
CA PHE A 268 4.84 14.30 -3.38
C PHE A 268 4.10 15.35 -4.22
N SER A 269 3.49 14.86 -5.30
CA SER A 269 2.48 15.59 -6.06
C SER A 269 1.15 14.87 -5.96
N CYS A 270 0.08 15.63 -5.74
CA CYS A 270 -1.27 15.13 -5.56
C CYS A 270 -2.00 15.00 -6.90
N PHE A 271 -2.73 13.90 -7.03
CA PHE A 271 -3.60 13.57 -8.15
C PHE A 271 -4.93 13.01 -7.62
N THR A 272 -5.93 12.90 -8.48
CA THR A 272 -7.21 12.27 -8.14
C THR A 272 -7.67 11.32 -9.24
N PHE A 273 -8.43 10.29 -8.86
CA PHE A 273 -9.11 9.40 -9.79
C PHE A 273 -10.29 10.07 -10.53
N ASN A 274 -10.75 11.22 -10.06
CA ASN A 274 -11.91 11.93 -10.63
C ASN A 274 -11.48 13.12 -11.51
N HIS A 275 -11.47 12.94 -12.83
CA HIS A 275 -10.81 13.89 -13.76
C HIS A 275 -11.61 15.15 -14.10
N ASN A 276 -12.93 15.14 -13.93
CA ASN A 276 -13.83 16.25 -14.25
C ASN A 276 -14.86 16.44 -13.12
N SER A 277 -14.38 16.80 -11.93
CA SER A 277 -15.17 16.88 -10.70
C SER A 277 -15.43 18.33 -10.33
N LEU A 278 -16.71 18.66 -10.11
CA LEU A 278 -17.10 19.99 -9.64
C LEU A 278 -16.48 20.32 -8.28
N ASN A 279 -16.49 19.36 -7.34
CA ASN A 279 -15.91 19.56 -6.02
C ASN A 279 -14.42 19.89 -6.09
N GLN A 280 -13.69 19.22 -7.00
CA GLN A 280 -12.27 19.52 -7.24
C GLN A 280 -12.08 20.92 -7.81
N PHE A 281 -12.84 21.30 -8.85
CA PHE A 281 -12.75 22.65 -9.44
C PHE A 281 -13.11 23.78 -8.48
N ARG A 282 -14.00 23.54 -7.51
CA ARG A 282 -14.38 24.54 -6.51
C ARG A 282 -13.26 24.76 -5.48
N LEU A 283 -12.55 23.71 -5.09
CA LEU A 283 -11.60 23.77 -3.99
C LEU A 283 -10.15 23.97 -4.46
N TYR A 284 -9.78 23.40 -5.60
CA TYR A 284 -8.40 23.27 -6.08
C TYR A 284 -8.13 24.10 -7.34
N GLY A 285 -6.88 24.58 -7.45
CA GLY A 285 -6.41 25.31 -8.63
C GLY A 285 -7.07 26.67 -8.87
N ARG A 286 -7.70 27.26 -7.84
CA ARG A 286 -8.34 28.58 -7.97
C ARG A 286 -7.32 29.66 -8.32
N LYS A 287 -7.62 30.45 -9.34
CA LYS A 287 -6.95 31.72 -9.62
C LYS A 287 -7.71 32.84 -8.89
N GLU A 288 -6.98 33.65 -8.13
CA GLU A 288 -7.55 34.80 -7.40
C GLU A 288 -8.75 34.43 -6.50
N LEU A 289 -8.72 33.24 -5.90
CA LEU A 289 -9.80 32.66 -5.07
C LEU A 289 -11.13 32.40 -5.79
N ILE A 290 -11.19 32.56 -7.12
CA ILE A 290 -12.39 32.30 -7.91
C ILE A 290 -12.62 30.79 -8.03
N GLU A 291 -13.73 30.28 -7.49
CA GLU A 291 -14.12 28.89 -7.66
C GLU A 291 -14.28 28.54 -9.15
N CYS A 292 -13.92 27.30 -9.52
CA CYS A 292 -14.03 26.80 -10.89
C CYS A 292 -13.20 27.59 -11.93
N SER A 293 -12.14 28.29 -11.50
CA SER A 293 -11.17 28.93 -12.40
C SER A 293 -9.93 28.05 -12.70
N GLY A 294 -9.80 26.93 -12.00
CA GLY A 294 -8.69 25.99 -12.19
C GLY A 294 -8.79 25.13 -13.45
N VAL A 295 -7.78 24.29 -13.64
CA VAL A 295 -7.65 23.34 -14.74
C VAL A 295 -7.37 21.96 -14.19
N SER A 296 -7.98 20.94 -14.79
CA SER A 296 -7.65 19.54 -14.57
C SER A 296 -6.85 18.99 -15.76
N LEU A 297 -5.62 18.58 -15.46
CA LEU A 297 -4.71 17.93 -16.39
C LEU A 297 -4.78 16.42 -16.20
N THR A 298 -5.38 15.69 -17.13
CA THR A 298 -5.48 14.23 -17.07
C THR A 298 -4.24 13.60 -17.67
N ILE A 299 -3.47 12.90 -16.86
CA ILE A 299 -2.18 12.31 -17.21
C ILE A 299 -2.32 10.78 -17.32
N ASN A 300 -1.80 10.21 -18.41
CA ASN A 300 -1.85 8.77 -18.63
C ASN A 300 -0.73 8.00 -17.91
N ASN A 301 -0.87 6.67 -17.95
CA ASN A 301 -0.01 5.77 -17.19
C ASN A 301 1.47 5.80 -17.55
N LYS A 302 1.83 6.12 -18.79
CA LYS A 302 3.22 6.11 -19.25
C LYS A 302 4.06 7.21 -18.58
N PHE A 303 3.41 8.26 -18.07
CA PHE A 303 4.06 9.28 -17.27
C PHE A 303 4.69 8.70 -16.00
N PHE A 304 4.02 7.73 -15.37
CA PHE A 304 4.43 7.15 -14.09
C PHE A 304 5.26 5.87 -14.23
N GLN A 305 5.55 5.43 -15.46
CA GLN A 305 6.37 4.25 -15.74
C GLN A 305 7.87 4.61 -15.80
N GLU A 306 8.75 3.62 -15.64
CA GLU A 306 10.21 3.70 -15.91
C GLU A 306 11.05 4.53 -14.93
N ASN A 307 10.57 4.80 -13.71
CA ASN A 307 11.38 5.52 -12.72
C ASN A 307 11.28 4.85 -11.34
N ASP A 308 12.29 4.06 -10.98
CA ASP A 308 12.29 3.22 -9.78
C ASP A 308 12.20 4.03 -8.47
N SER A 309 12.57 5.32 -8.51
CA SER A 309 12.55 6.22 -7.34
C SER A 309 11.20 6.87 -7.05
N PHE A 310 10.21 6.73 -7.94
CA PHE A 310 8.89 7.36 -7.77
C PHE A 310 7.77 6.34 -7.88
N ASN A 311 6.86 6.35 -6.92
CA ASN A 311 5.72 5.45 -6.92
C ASN A 311 4.41 6.23 -6.78
N LEU A 312 3.41 5.82 -7.58
CA LEU A 312 2.05 6.33 -7.46
C LEU A 312 1.26 5.45 -6.48
N TYR A 313 0.83 6.03 -5.37
CA TYR A 313 0.08 5.37 -4.30
C TYR A 313 -1.28 6.02 -4.13
N ARG A 314 -2.33 5.22 -3.91
CA ARG A 314 -3.63 5.75 -3.47
C ARG A 314 -3.58 6.12 -1.99
N CYS A 315 -4.27 7.18 -1.59
CA CYS A 315 -4.43 7.51 -0.18
C CYS A 315 -5.42 6.56 0.52
N ILE A 316 -5.31 6.47 1.85
CA ILE A 316 -6.26 5.81 2.75
C ILE A 316 -6.98 6.90 3.53
N TYR A 317 -8.30 6.82 3.56
CA TYR A 317 -9.15 7.60 4.43
C TYR A 317 -9.47 6.78 5.66
N ILE A 318 -9.15 7.27 6.85
CA ILE A 318 -9.38 6.55 8.12
C ILE A 318 -10.19 7.39 9.09
N GLU A 319 -11.11 6.74 9.79
CA GLU A 319 -11.78 7.28 10.99
C GLU A 319 -11.17 6.62 12.23
N PRO A 320 -10.31 7.34 13.00
CA PRO A 320 -9.56 6.74 14.09
C PRO A 320 -10.43 6.12 15.19
N LYS A 321 -11.64 6.65 15.43
CA LYS A 321 -12.52 6.17 16.51
C LYS A 321 -13.05 4.78 16.24
N THR A 322 -13.42 4.48 15.00
CA THR A 322 -14.06 3.20 14.63
C THR A 322 -13.07 2.24 13.96
N GLY A 323 -11.91 2.75 13.51
CA GLY A 323 -11.00 2.00 12.65
C GLY A 323 -11.54 1.77 11.24
N TYR A 324 -12.65 2.42 10.88
CA TYR A 324 -13.18 2.36 9.52
C TYR A 324 -12.18 3.00 8.56
N LEU A 325 -11.86 2.29 7.48
CA LEU A 325 -10.99 2.82 6.44
C LEU A 325 -11.51 2.51 5.05
N GLU A 326 -11.14 3.37 4.11
CA GLU A 326 -11.40 3.19 2.70
C GLU A 326 -10.26 3.77 1.88
N VAL A 327 -9.81 3.06 0.85
CA VAL A 327 -8.84 3.62 -0.10
C VAL A 327 -9.49 4.55 -1.09
N ALA A 328 -8.70 5.52 -1.55
CA ALA A 328 -9.05 6.32 -2.70
C ALA A 328 -9.29 5.45 -3.95
N LYS A 329 -10.36 5.79 -4.66
CA LYS A 329 -10.91 5.03 -5.77
C LYS A 329 -11.64 5.95 -6.74
N ARG A 330 -11.91 5.42 -7.93
CA ARG A 330 -12.71 6.07 -8.95
C ARG A 330 -14.20 6.01 -8.61
N SER A 331 -14.89 7.14 -8.77
CA SER A 331 -16.35 7.20 -8.59
C SER A 331 -17.12 6.39 -9.66
N LYS A 332 -18.27 5.80 -9.27
CA LYS A 332 -19.17 5.13 -10.23
C LYS A 332 -19.56 6.06 -11.38
N TRP A 333 -19.86 7.32 -11.06
CA TRP A 333 -20.26 8.32 -12.05
C TRP A 333 -19.19 8.56 -13.11
N SER A 334 -17.95 8.85 -12.70
CA SER A 334 -16.85 9.07 -13.67
C SER A 334 -16.53 7.82 -14.48
N PHE A 335 -16.76 6.63 -13.91
CA PHE A 335 -16.63 5.36 -14.60
C PHE A 335 -17.61 5.25 -15.77
N PHE A 336 -18.88 5.60 -15.53
CA PHE A 336 -19.92 5.59 -16.58
C PHE A 336 -19.64 6.62 -17.67
N GLN A 337 -19.25 7.84 -17.30
CA GLN A 337 -18.96 8.88 -18.29
C GLN A 337 -17.85 8.49 -19.26
N GLU A 338 -16.79 7.82 -18.81
CA GLU A 338 -15.69 7.44 -19.71
C GLU A 338 -16.09 6.39 -20.73
N TYR A 339 -16.96 5.46 -20.36
CA TYR A 339 -17.34 4.35 -21.23
C TYR A 339 -18.63 4.59 -22.01
N ALA A 340 -19.35 5.69 -21.75
CA ALA A 340 -20.66 6.00 -22.35
C ALA A 340 -20.66 5.90 -23.88
N ASP A 341 -19.59 6.34 -24.54
CA ASP A 341 -19.48 6.34 -26.00
C ASP A 341 -18.98 5.01 -26.59
N THR A 342 -18.54 4.06 -25.74
CA THR A 342 -17.80 2.85 -26.19
C THR A 342 -18.40 1.53 -25.71
N LYS A 343 -19.34 1.54 -24.75
CA LYS A 343 -19.91 0.34 -24.13
C LYS A 343 -21.38 0.52 -23.79
N SER A 344 -22.11 -0.60 -23.74
CA SER A 344 -23.47 -0.61 -23.21
C SER A 344 -23.50 -0.35 -21.70
N ILE A 345 -24.63 0.11 -21.17
CA ILE A 345 -24.83 0.32 -19.73
C ILE A 345 -24.53 -0.96 -18.94
N ASP A 346 -25.03 -2.10 -19.40
CA ASP A 346 -24.82 -3.40 -18.74
C ASP A 346 -23.35 -3.83 -18.71
N ASP A 347 -22.59 -3.56 -19.78
CA ASP A 347 -21.15 -3.82 -19.80
C ASP A 347 -20.40 -2.94 -18.79
N ILE A 348 -20.76 -1.67 -18.71
CA ILE A 348 -20.17 -0.72 -17.76
C ILE A 348 -20.48 -1.17 -16.32
N GLU A 349 -21.72 -1.60 -16.04
CA GLU A 349 -22.10 -2.14 -14.74
C GLU A 349 -21.29 -3.36 -14.34
N ARG A 350 -21.13 -4.33 -15.26
CA ARG A 350 -20.29 -5.51 -15.02
C ARG A 350 -18.85 -5.14 -14.73
N LEU A 351 -18.28 -4.19 -15.48
CA LEU A 351 -16.91 -3.71 -15.26
C LEU A 351 -16.77 -3.00 -13.91
N TYR A 352 -17.72 -2.12 -13.56
CA TYR A 352 -17.72 -1.41 -12.29
C TYR A 352 -17.91 -2.38 -11.11
N TRP A 353 -18.74 -3.41 -11.24
CA TRP A 353 -18.89 -4.44 -10.21
C TRP A 353 -17.58 -5.17 -9.93
N ARG A 354 -16.84 -5.57 -10.98
CA ARG A 354 -15.51 -6.20 -10.85
C ARG A 354 -14.51 -5.26 -10.18
N TYR A 355 -14.50 -3.99 -10.60
CA TYR A 355 -13.66 -2.95 -10.01
C TYR A 355 -13.98 -2.75 -8.52
N SER A 356 -15.25 -2.53 -8.18
CA SER A 356 -15.73 -2.33 -6.81
C SER A 356 -15.36 -3.52 -5.91
N LYS A 357 -15.58 -4.76 -6.38
CA LYS A 357 -15.18 -5.97 -5.64
C LYS A 357 -13.67 -6.01 -5.38
N SER A 358 -12.85 -5.58 -6.33
CA SER A 358 -11.39 -5.50 -6.16
C SER A 358 -10.98 -4.45 -5.12
N ILE A 359 -11.66 -3.31 -5.07
CA ILE A 359 -11.45 -2.27 -4.06
C ILE A 359 -11.91 -2.75 -2.68
N THR A 360 -13.06 -3.40 -2.58
CA THR A 360 -13.54 -3.98 -1.31
C THR A 360 -12.55 -5.00 -0.73
N LEU A 361 -12.01 -5.89 -1.56
CA LEU A 361 -10.98 -6.84 -1.12
C LEU A 361 -9.72 -6.10 -0.66
N ARG A 362 -9.30 -5.07 -1.38
CA ARG A 362 -8.14 -4.24 -1.02
C ARG A 362 -8.33 -3.55 0.32
N ASN A 363 -9.51 -2.95 0.56
CA ASN A 363 -9.85 -2.35 1.85
C ASN A 363 -9.72 -3.37 2.99
N LYS A 364 -10.32 -4.56 2.86
CA LYS A 364 -10.21 -5.62 3.88
C LYS A 364 -8.77 -5.98 4.21
N LEU A 365 -7.94 -6.19 3.19
CA LEU A 365 -6.53 -6.55 3.36
C LEU A 365 -5.74 -5.42 4.04
N LEU A 366 -6.00 -4.16 3.66
CA LEU A 366 -5.38 -3.01 4.30
C LEU A 366 -5.84 -2.84 5.75
N SER A 367 -7.13 -3.04 6.04
CA SER A 367 -7.66 -3.03 7.40
C SER A 367 -6.94 -4.04 8.28
N HIS A 368 -6.70 -5.27 7.81
CA HIS A 368 -5.93 -6.24 8.58
C HIS A 368 -4.50 -5.74 8.89
N GLY A 369 -3.78 -5.20 7.90
CA GLY A 369 -2.43 -4.67 8.12
C GLY A 369 -2.40 -3.49 9.09
N VAL A 370 -3.33 -2.54 8.94
CA VAL A 370 -3.43 -1.35 9.80
C VAL A 370 -3.86 -1.71 11.22
N LEU A 371 -4.77 -2.67 11.39
CA LEU A 371 -5.16 -3.19 12.71
C LEU A 371 -4.00 -3.92 13.38
N LEU A 372 -3.24 -4.75 12.64
CA LEU A 372 -2.06 -5.41 13.17
C LEU A 372 -1.01 -4.39 13.65
N MET A 373 -0.75 -3.32 12.89
CA MET A 373 0.11 -2.23 13.34
C MET A 373 -0.35 -1.64 14.67
N LYS A 374 -1.67 -1.43 14.84
CA LYS A 374 -2.25 -0.95 16.09
C LYS A 374 -2.11 -1.96 17.23
N SER A 375 -2.36 -3.25 16.99
CA SER A 375 -2.21 -4.28 18.03
C SER A 375 -0.76 -4.40 18.47
N LEU A 376 0.20 -4.39 17.54
CA LEU A 376 1.62 -4.37 17.85
C LEU A 376 1.99 -3.11 18.64
N ALA A 377 1.54 -1.94 18.19
CA ALA A 377 1.75 -0.69 18.92
C ALA A 377 1.25 -0.80 20.37
N ASN A 378 0.05 -1.37 20.60
CA ASN A 378 -0.51 -1.56 21.95
C ASN A 378 0.28 -2.57 22.80
N ILE A 379 0.73 -3.68 22.23
CA ILE A 379 1.58 -4.67 22.92
C ILE A 379 2.87 -4.01 23.40
N TYR A 380 3.41 -3.09 22.58
CA TYR A 380 4.66 -2.40 22.82
C TYR A 380 4.51 -1.01 23.46
N ASP A 381 3.27 -0.58 23.76
CA ASP A 381 2.92 0.71 24.39
C ASP A 381 3.37 0.80 25.86
N ASN A 382 3.98 -0.27 26.40
CA ASN A 382 4.54 -0.30 27.75
C ASN A 382 5.90 0.38 27.91
N SER A 383 6.47 0.99 26.87
CA SER A 383 7.65 1.84 27.08
C SER A 383 7.49 3.20 26.42
N LYS A 384 7.63 4.24 27.24
CA LYS A 384 8.03 5.60 26.86
C LYS A 384 9.45 5.61 26.24
N ASN A 385 9.81 4.57 25.50
CA ASN A 385 11.10 4.42 24.87
C ASN A 385 11.12 5.32 23.64
N LYS A 386 11.63 6.53 23.86
CA LYS A 386 11.78 7.58 22.85
C LYS A 386 12.53 7.08 21.61
N ILE A 387 13.46 6.14 21.79
CA ILE A 387 14.24 5.56 20.69
C ILE A 387 13.34 4.67 19.82
N PHE A 388 12.52 3.80 20.40
CA PHE A 388 11.56 2.98 19.64
C PHE A 388 10.60 3.84 18.83
N LEU A 389 9.96 4.84 19.46
CA LEU A 389 9.02 5.75 18.79
C LEU A 389 9.68 6.54 17.65
N LYS A 390 10.93 6.92 17.83
CA LYS A 390 11.74 7.61 16.82
C LYS A 390 12.07 6.72 15.62
N ILE A 391 12.45 5.46 15.85
CA ILE A 391 12.66 4.50 14.77
C ILE A 391 11.34 4.18 14.07
N LEU A 392 10.25 4.03 14.82
CA LEU A 392 8.94 3.81 14.25
C LEU A 392 8.48 5.00 13.39
N ASP A 393 8.73 6.25 13.82
CA ASP A 393 8.47 7.43 13.00
C ASP A 393 9.25 7.44 11.69
N HIS A 394 10.53 7.05 11.74
CA HIS A 394 11.36 6.87 10.56
C HIS A 394 10.76 5.80 9.61
N ILE A 395 10.52 4.59 10.12
CA ILE A 395 9.94 3.48 9.34
C ILE A 395 8.62 3.91 8.68
N LEU A 396 7.73 4.57 9.41
CA LEU A 396 6.41 4.95 8.89
C LEU A 396 6.42 6.24 8.05
N THR A 397 7.58 6.87 7.84
CA THR A 397 7.68 8.17 7.15
C THR A 397 7.08 8.13 5.74
N SER A 398 7.34 7.09 4.95
CA SER A 398 6.76 6.96 3.60
C SER A 398 5.26 6.68 3.59
N LEU A 399 4.73 6.20 4.71
CA LEU A 399 3.38 5.66 4.82
C LEU A 399 2.41 6.66 5.47
N LYS A 400 2.86 7.42 6.47
CA LYS A 400 2.01 8.32 7.27
C LYS A 400 1.35 9.42 6.44
N PHE A 401 2.01 9.89 5.38
CA PHE A 401 1.46 10.87 4.42
C PHE A 401 0.55 10.24 3.36
N LEU A 402 0.23 8.95 3.44
CA LEU A 402 -0.85 8.35 2.64
C LEU A 402 -2.16 8.25 3.42
N PHE A 403 -2.15 8.51 4.74
CA PHE A 403 -3.34 8.50 5.58
C PHE A 403 -3.93 9.90 5.72
N LYS A 404 -5.23 10.00 5.47
CA LYS A 404 -6.02 11.23 5.56
C LYS A 404 -7.22 11.04 6.48
N HIS A 405 -7.72 12.13 7.04
CA HIS A 405 -8.99 12.08 7.77
C HIS A 405 -10.13 11.67 6.82
N PHE A 406 -11.08 10.87 7.31
CA PHE A 406 -12.18 10.37 6.49
C PHE A 406 -13.03 11.48 5.84
N SER A 407 -13.11 12.64 6.47
CA SER A 407 -13.80 13.83 5.94
C SER A 407 -13.28 14.32 4.59
N PHE A 408 -12.04 13.97 4.21
CA PHE A 408 -11.45 14.34 2.92
C PHE A 408 -11.69 13.29 1.82
N LYS A 409 -12.51 12.26 2.07
CA LYS A 409 -12.76 11.15 1.13
C LYS A 409 -13.12 11.61 -0.29
N GLU A 410 -13.91 12.66 -0.42
CA GLU A 410 -14.36 13.22 -1.71
C GLU A 410 -13.19 13.63 -2.65
N GLU A 411 -11.98 13.73 -2.12
CA GLU A 411 -10.79 14.00 -2.92
C GLU A 411 -10.39 12.83 -3.81
N GLU A 412 -10.68 11.60 -3.38
CA GLU A 412 -10.27 10.36 -4.05
C GLU A 412 -8.81 10.45 -4.54
N GLU A 413 -7.93 10.87 -3.64
CA GLU A 413 -6.56 11.29 -3.92
C GLU A 413 -5.59 10.11 -4.09
N CYS A 414 -4.64 10.29 -5.00
CA CYS A 414 -3.43 9.49 -5.07
C CYS A 414 -2.20 10.39 -5.22
N ARG A 415 -1.05 9.91 -4.78
CA ARG A 415 0.20 10.68 -4.67
C ARG A 415 1.31 10.00 -5.43
N LEU A 416 1.99 10.77 -6.28
CA LEU A 416 3.30 10.38 -6.78
C LEU A 416 4.30 10.77 -5.69
N MET A 417 4.94 9.80 -5.06
CA MET A 417 5.78 10.01 -3.88
C MET A 417 7.23 9.57 -4.10
N THR A 418 8.13 10.25 -3.40
CA THR A 418 9.51 9.84 -3.16
C THR A 418 9.99 10.36 -1.80
N ILE A 419 11.07 9.79 -1.28
CA ILE A 419 11.79 10.31 -0.10
C ILE A 419 13.08 10.94 -0.62
N GLY A 420 13.40 12.14 -0.16
CA GLY A 420 14.62 12.84 -0.51
C GLY A 420 15.33 13.41 0.70
N THR A 421 16.66 13.41 0.65
CA THR A 421 17.49 14.05 1.67
C THR A 421 17.70 15.53 1.32
N LEU A 422 17.57 16.46 2.27
CA LEU A 422 17.74 17.91 2.12
C LEU A 422 19.10 18.31 1.53
N SER A 423 20.14 17.51 1.79
CA SER A 423 21.48 17.67 1.22
C SER A 423 21.61 17.17 -0.22
N SER A 424 20.59 16.48 -0.75
CA SER A 424 20.60 15.93 -2.10
C SER A 424 20.61 17.05 -3.16
N PRO A 425 21.45 16.95 -4.21
CA PRO A 425 21.44 17.90 -5.33
C PRO A 425 20.11 18.00 -6.08
N SER A 426 19.24 16.99 -5.97
CA SER A 426 17.91 16.99 -6.59
C SER A 426 16.87 17.81 -5.82
N VAL A 427 17.17 18.21 -4.59
CA VAL A 427 16.27 18.95 -3.70
C VAL A 427 16.52 20.44 -3.84
N THR A 428 15.47 21.19 -4.17
CA THR A 428 15.53 22.64 -4.38
C THR A 428 14.61 23.36 -3.39
N TYR A 429 15.10 24.44 -2.79
CA TYR A 429 14.30 25.33 -1.94
C TYR A 429 13.81 26.55 -2.73
N ASP A 430 12.50 26.70 -2.86
CA ASP A 430 11.86 27.87 -3.46
C ASP A 430 11.64 28.95 -2.39
N LYS A 431 12.48 29.99 -2.40
CA LYS A 431 12.37 31.12 -1.45
C LYS A 431 11.04 31.87 -1.56
N LYS A 432 10.41 31.92 -2.74
CA LYS A 432 9.18 32.68 -2.96
C LYS A 432 7.97 31.94 -2.39
N LEU A 433 7.95 30.63 -2.57
CA LEU A 433 6.90 29.76 -2.05
C LEU A 433 7.18 29.28 -0.63
N ASN A 434 8.38 29.54 -0.12
CA ASN A 434 8.89 29.05 1.16
C ASN A 434 8.74 27.52 1.30
N SER A 435 9.03 26.78 0.23
CA SER A 435 8.78 25.34 0.16
C SER A 435 9.93 24.62 -0.53
N THR A 436 10.18 23.39 -0.12
CA THR A 436 11.18 22.53 -0.75
C THR A 436 10.54 21.59 -1.77
N TYR A 437 11.20 21.32 -2.89
CA TYR A 437 10.67 20.44 -3.93
C TYR A 437 11.72 19.62 -4.68
N ILE A 438 11.27 18.56 -5.33
CA ILE A 438 12.00 17.76 -6.31
C ILE A 438 11.27 17.86 -7.65
N GLU A 439 12.00 18.08 -8.74
CA GLU A 439 11.42 18.05 -10.08
C GLU A 439 11.29 16.63 -10.61
N TYR A 440 10.12 16.32 -11.16
CA TYR A 440 9.91 15.09 -11.90
C TYR A 440 10.53 15.20 -13.29
N SER A 441 11.27 14.18 -13.71
CA SER A 441 12.09 14.24 -14.93
C SER A 441 11.27 14.35 -16.23
N LYS A 442 10.07 13.75 -16.27
CA LYS A 442 9.20 13.71 -17.46
C LYS A 442 8.38 14.99 -17.60
N ASP A 443 8.25 15.48 -18.84
CA ASP A 443 7.37 16.60 -19.18
C ASP A 443 5.91 16.19 -19.20
N VAL A 444 5.08 16.84 -18.37
CA VAL A 444 3.64 16.55 -18.29
C VAL A 444 2.96 16.62 -19.65
N SER A 445 3.33 17.61 -20.48
CA SER A 445 2.72 17.88 -21.78
C SER A 445 2.78 16.70 -22.76
N ASP A 446 3.76 15.79 -22.62
CA ASP A 446 3.92 14.63 -23.50
C ASP A 446 2.98 13.47 -23.14
N TYR A 447 2.33 13.54 -21.97
CA TYR A 447 1.51 12.47 -21.40
C TYR A 447 0.08 12.91 -21.05
N LEU A 448 -0.38 14.05 -21.58
CA LEU A 448 -1.75 14.54 -21.39
C LEU A 448 -2.73 13.80 -22.31
N ASP A 449 -3.78 13.23 -21.72
CA ASP A 449 -4.92 12.69 -22.48
C ASP A 449 -6.04 13.72 -22.65
N ASN A 450 -6.33 14.47 -21.58
CA ASN A 450 -7.43 15.42 -21.54
C ASN A 450 -7.05 16.64 -20.70
N ILE A 451 -7.57 17.81 -21.09
CA ILE A 451 -7.50 19.05 -20.32
C ILE A 451 -8.93 19.56 -20.12
N TYR A 452 -9.35 19.70 -18.87
CA TYR A 452 -10.65 20.26 -18.52
C TYR A 452 -10.46 21.62 -17.87
N LEU A 453 -11.10 22.65 -18.43
CA LEU A 453 -11.12 23.97 -17.82
C LEU A 453 -12.34 24.08 -16.91
N GLY A 454 -12.17 24.64 -15.71
CA GLY A 454 -13.30 25.03 -14.90
C GLY A 454 -14.15 26.11 -15.60
N VAL A 455 -15.45 26.16 -15.28
CA VAL A 455 -16.43 27.01 -15.97
C VAL A 455 -16.06 28.50 -15.93
N ALA A 456 -15.40 28.97 -14.86
CA ALA A 456 -14.97 30.36 -14.73
C ALA A 456 -13.80 30.73 -15.65
N SER A 457 -13.08 29.74 -16.19
CA SER A 457 -11.94 29.94 -17.11
C SER A 457 -12.28 29.59 -18.55
N LYS A 458 -13.56 29.50 -18.91
CA LYS A 458 -14.01 29.13 -20.26
C LYS A 458 -13.42 30.01 -21.38
N ASP A 459 -13.19 31.29 -21.10
CA ASP A 459 -12.70 32.26 -22.09
C ASP A 459 -11.24 31.99 -22.48
N LEU A 460 -10.51 31.21 -21.69
CA LEU A 460 -9.11 30.82 -21.94
C LEU A 460 -8.99 29.55 -22.80
N LEU A 461 -10.11 28.94 -23.21
CA LEU A 461 -10.12 27.70 -24.00
C LEU A 461 -9.25 27.78 -25.25
N THR A 462 -9.32 28.88 -26.00
CA THR A 462 -8.55 29.07 -27.24
C THR A 462 -7.05 29.19 -26.96
N ALA A 463 -6.66 29.91 -25.91
CA ALA A 463 -5.25 30.06 -25.53
C ALA A 463 -4.61 28.72 -25.14
N ILE A 464 -5.33 27.89 -24.36
CA ILE A 464 -4.85 26.55 -24.00
C ILE A 464 -4.71 25.66 -25.24
N LYS A 465 -5.67 25.72 -26.18
CA LYS A 465 -5.59 24.97 -27.44
C LYS A 465 -4.35 25.33 -28.26
N ILE A 466 -4.08 26.62 -28.42
CA ILE A 466 -2.90 27.11 -29.16
C ILE A 466 -1.62 26.58 -28.50
N SER A 467 -1.55 26.66 -27.17
CA SER A 467 -0.37 26.23 -26.41
C SER A 467 -0.13 24.73 -26.53
N ALA A 468 -1.19 23.92 -26.46
CA ALA A 468 -1.10 22.47 -26.60
C ALA A 468 -0.68 22.03 -28.02
N LEU A 469 -1.19 22.69 -29.08
CA LEU A 469 -0.91 22.34 -30.48
C LEU A 469 0.58 22.34 -30.84
N GLY A 470 1.36 23.25 -30.25
CA GLY A 470 2.79 23.39 -30.57
C GLY A 470 3.74 22.66 -29.61
N LYS A 471 3.23 22.06 -28.53
CA LYS A 471 4.07 21.62 -27.39
C LYS A 471 3.80 20.20 -26.91
N CYS A 472 2.57 19.71 -27.04
CA CYS A 472 2.21 18.36 -26.66
C CYS A 472 2.60 17.36 -27.75
N SER A 473 3.28 16.27 -27.37
CA SER A 473 3.62 15.18 -28.29
C SER A 473 2.38 14.53 -28.93
N ASN A 474 1.30 14.38 -28.15
CA ASN A 474 -0.03 14.01 -28.64
C ASN A 474 -1.02 15.08 -28.21
N LEU A 475 -1.87 15.54 -29.13
CA LEU A 475 -2.84 16.58 -28.82
C LEU A 475 -3.91 16.06 -27.85
N PRO A 476 -4.01 16.60 -26.62
CA PRO A 476 -5.04 16.17 -25.66
C PRO A 476 -6.43 16.65 -26.10
N LYS A 477 -7.48 15.98 -25.60
CA LYS A 477 -8.85 16.50 -25.73
C LYS A 477 -9.05 17.66 -24.76
N ILE A 478 -9.37 18.85 -25.27
CA ILE A 478 -9.49 20.08 -24.47
C ILE A 478 -10.92 20.58 -24.48
N LYS A 479 -11.54 20.66 -23.31
CA LYS A 479 -12.92 21.16 -23.16
C LYS A 479 -13.14 21.91 -21.85
N VAL A 480 -14.19 22.71 -21.81
CA VAL A 480 -14.70 23.27 -20.56
C VAL A 480 -15.50 22.19 -19.83
N SER A 481 -15.41 22.17 -18.50
CA SER A 481 -16.21 21.30 -17.65
C SER A 481 -17.70 21.55 -17.90
N ASP A 482 -18.44 20.46 -18.06
CA ASP A 482 -19.89 20.41 -18.23
C ASP A 482 -20.64 20.35 -16.90
N ASN A 483 -19.92 20.37 -15.76
CA ASN A 483 -20.53 20.38 -14.45
C ASN A 483 -21.33 21.68 -14.23
N PRO A 484 -22.57 21.59 -13.71
CA PRO A 484 -23.41 22.75 -13.50
C PRO A 484 -22.83 23.61 -12.37
N TYR A 485 -22.37 24.82 -12.71
CA TYR A 485 -21.90 25.80 -11.75
C TYR A 485 -22.19 27.22 -12.21
N ARG A 486 -22.69 28.06 -11.31
CA ARG A 486 -22.90 29.48 -11.57
C ARG A 486 -21.69 30.25 -11.06
N VAL A 487 -20.94 30.87 -11.97
CA VAL A 487 -19.77 31.65 -11.61
C VAL A 487 -20.22 32.96 -10.97
N TYR A 488 -19.99 33.10 -9.67
CA TYR A 488 -20.13 34.37 -8.97
C TYR A 488 -18.78 35.08 -9.02
N LYS A 489 -18.67 36.16 -9.80
CA LYS A 489 -17.59 37.12 -9.57
C LYS A 489 -17.92 37.81 -8.26
N THR A 490 -17.07 37.66 -7.25
CA THR A 490 -17.19 38.43 -6.02
C THR A 490 -17.21 39.90 -6.44
N ILE A 491 -18.37 40.55 -6.33
CA ILE A 491 -18.43 41.99 -6.50
C ILE A 491 -17.74 42.54 -5.26
N ASP A 492 -16.65 43.27 -5.44
CA ASP A 492 -16.09 44.15 -4.42
C ASP A 492 -17.17 45.15 -4.00
N LYS A 493 -17.99 44.74 -3.03
CA LYS A 493 -18.96 45.58 -2.32
C LYS A 493 -18.68 45.44 -0.83
N LEU A 494 -17.50 45.91 -0.46
CA LEU A 494 -17.25 46.49 0.86
C LEU A 494 -16.62 47.85 0.61
N SER A 495 -17.47 48.79 0.20
CA SER A 495 -17.24 50.24 0.31
C SER A 495 -17.64 50.71 1.69
#